data_AF-A0A1H0XLD4-F1
#
_entry.id   AF-A0A1H0XLD4-F1
#
_cell.length_a   1.000
_cell.length_b   1.000
_cell.length_c   1.000
_cell.angle_alpha   90.00
_cell.angle_beta   90.00
_cell.angle_gamma   90.00
#
_symmetry.space_group_name_H-M   'P 1'
#
loop_
_entity.id
_entity.type
_entity.pdbx_description
1 polymer ?
#
loop_
_entity_poly.entity_id
_entity_poly.type
_entity_poly.pdbx_seq_one_letter_code
_entity_poly.pdbx_strand_id
1 'polypeptide(L)'
;MGVLDTVLASFEKAKWQIVARESIFGGNSVNPTRVDLARGKQRFALLAYAWKVTGEGRGRSGNNYRIQTTRSHEGDLLMESGRQTVGFGLDADREVIVAFDGWTKRATGRSSSVHIERATLDAAATDGYVEQEPRWDSRAAVTYGHGEELLAWISNQSATRMAAVQPLHCQISEDRAKVIADLWNSAPAAWLRRGDRLVLANREGSALLDRAVWQVLDIEVRTVTKEGRNPRRTVTFTCRRYGRVTTDHEATFLAGLTKRATT
;
A
#
# COMPACT_ATOMS: atom_id res chain seq x y z
N MET A 1 -10.08 -11.60 22.54
CA MET A 1 -9.80 -11.82 21.10
C MET A 1 -8.94 -10.67 20.62
N GLY A 2 -7.76 -10.96 20.05
CA GLY A 2 -6.87 -9.93 19.49
C GLY A 2 -7.34 -9.47 18.12
N VAL A 3 -6.80 -8.34 17.62
CA VAL A 3 -7.16 -7.80 16.29
C VAL A 3 -6.94 -8.83 15.19
N LEU A 4 -5.78 -9.50 15.19
CA LEU A 4 -5.50 -10.54 14.20
C LEU A 4 -6.49 -11.70 14.30
N ASP A 5 -6.90 -12.11 15.50
CA ASP A 5 -7.88 -13.19 15.66
C ASP A 5 -9.23 -12.82 15.04
N THR A 6 -9.67 -11.56 15.18
CA THR A 6 -10.90 -11.07 14.53
C THR A 6 -10.78 -11.06 13.01
N VAL A 7 -9.64 -10.65 12.47
CA VAL A 7 -9.36 -10.70 11.02
C VAL A 7 -9.41 -12.14 10.51
N LEU A 8 -8.72 -13.05 11.20
CA LEU A 8 -8.65 -14.46 10.80
C LEU A 8 -10.02 -15.14 10.91
N ALA A 9 -10.81 -14.84 11.95
CA ALA A 9 -12.18 -15.32 12.08
C ALA A 9 -13.08 -14.84 10.92
N SER A 10 -12.87 -13.61 10.43
CA SER A 10 -13.56 -13.10 9.23
C SER A 10 -13.19 -13.91 7.98
N PHE A 11 -11.92 -14.26 7.81
CA PHE A 11 -11.48 -15.13 6.70
C PHE A 11 -12.03 -16.55 6.81
N GLU A 12 -12.11 -17.12 8.01
CA GLU A 12 -12.72 -18.43 8.25
C GLU A 12 -14.22 -18.45 7.92
N LYS A 13 -14.95 -17.37 8.24
CA LYS A 13 -16.35 -17.20 7.81
C LYS A 13 -16.47 -17.22 6.28
N ALA A 14 -15.51 -16.62 5.58
CA ALA A 14 -15.35 -16.67 4.12
C ALA A 14 -14.79 -18.02 3.59
N LYS A 15 -14.80 -19.07 4.42
CA LYS A 15 -14.39 -20.46 4.10
C LYS A 15 -12.90 -20.62 3.80
N TRP A 16 -12.06 -19.70 4.26
CA TRP A 16 -10.61 -19.88 4.25
C TRP A 16 -10.14 -20.64 5.48
N GLN A 17 -9.24 -21.59 5.30
CA GLN A 17 -8.61 -22.33 6.39
C GLN A 17 -7.28 -21.69 6.74
N ILE A 18 -7.02 -21.51 8.04
CA ILE A 18 -5.71 -21.11 8.56
C ILE A 18 -4.84 -22.37 8.62
N VAL A 19 -3.86 -22.47 7.73
CA VAL A 19 -2.97 -23.64 7.60
C VAL A 19 -1.79 -23.52 8.55
N ALA A 20 -1.23 -22.32 8.68
CA ALA A 20 -0.13 -22.03 9.58
C ALA A 20 -0.25 -20.62 10.15
N ARG A 21 0.22 -20.45 11.39
CA ARG A 21 0.31 -19.17 12.08
C ARG A 21 1.58 -19.16 12.93
N GLU A 22 2.53 -18.28 12.60
CA GLU A 22 3.82 -18.19 13.28
C GLU A 22 4.14 -16.75 13.66
N SER A 23 4.43 -16.55 14.93
CA SER A 23 4.80 -15.28 15.52
C SER A 23 6.28 -14.94 15.25
N ILE A 24 6.58 -13.78 14.65
CA ILE A 24 7.98 -13.44 14.32
C ILE A 24 8.74 -12.80 15.49
N PHE A 25 8.08 -11.94 16.29
CA PHE A 25 8.71 -11.31 17.46
C PHE A 25 8.04 -11.74 18.77
N GLY A 26 8.84 -12.25 19.71
CA GLY A 26 8.41 -12.74 21.03
C GLY A 26 8.34 -11.68 22.13
N GLY A 27 8.11 -10.40 21.80
CA GLY A 27 7.95 -9.32 22.78
C GLY A 27 6.52 -9.17 23.32
N ASN A 28 6.27 -8.12 24.13
CA ASN A 28 4.96 -7.83 24.76
C ASN A 28 3.79 -7.59 23.77
N SER A 29 4.05 -7.53 22.47
CA SER A 29 3.07 -7.46 21.38
C SER A 29 3.63 -8.25 20.20
N VAL A 30 3.07 -9.42 19.92
CA VAL A 30 3.50 -10.30 18.84
C VAL A 30 3.07 -9.72 17.49
N ASN A 31 3.97 -8.99 16.83
CA ASN A 31 3.69 -8.30 15.57
C ASN A 31 5.00 -8.09 14.78
N PRO A 32 5.17 -8.63 13.55
CA PRO A 32 4.16 -9.31 12.73
C PRO A 32 4.02 -10.81 12.99
N THR A 33 2.99 -11.40 12.35
CA THR A 33 2.71 -12.84 12.32
C THR A 33 2.68 -13.34 10.87
N ARG A 34 3.37 -14.44 10.58
CA ARG A 34 3.21 -15.18 9.32
C ARG A 34 1.90 -15.95 9.37
N VAL A 35 1.07 -15.81 8.35
CA VAL A 35 -0.20 -16.53 8.24
C VAL A 35 -0.28 -17.16 6.87
N ASP A 36 -0.54 -18.46 6.82
CA ASP A 36 -0.82 -19.18 5.59
C ASP A 36 -2.29 -19.57 5.55
N LEU A 37 -2.99 -19.15 4.51
CA LEU A 37 -4.42 -19.39 4.29
C LEU A 37 -4.63 -20.28 3.07
N ALA A 38 -5.66 -21.11 3.10
CA ALA A 38 -6.03 -21.97 1.98
C ALA A 38 -7.54 -22.05 1.75
N ARG A 39 -7.94 -22.12 0.48
CA ARG A 39 -9.31 -22.43 0.06
C ARG A 39 -9.28 -23.23 -1.24
N GLY A 40 -9.49 -24.54 -1.13
CA GLY A 40 -9.31 -25.46 -2.25
C GLY A 40 -7.87 -25.40 -2.80
N LYS A 41 -7.72 -24.99 -4.07
CA LYS A 41 -6.41 -24.81 -4.71
C LYS A 41 -5.79 -23.43 -4.47
N GLN A 42 -6.54 -22.48 -3.93
CA GLN A 42 -6.04 -21.12 -3.65
C GLN A 42 -5.23 -21.11 -2.36
N ARG A 43 -4.13 -20.33 -2.36
CA ARG A 43 -3.23 -20.15 -1.21
C ARG A 43 -2.86 -18.68 -1.08
N PHE A 44 -2.89 -18.17 0.14
CA PHE A 44 -2.27 -16.87 0.49
C PHE A 44 -1.22 -17.10 1.56
N ALA A 45 -0.06 -16.49 1.36
CA ALA A 45 0.98 -16.40 2.38
C ALA A 45 1.13 -14.93 2.76
N LEU A 46 0.76 -14.60 4.00
CA LEU A 46 0.73 -13.23 4.51
C LEU A 46 1.82 -13.04 5.55
N LEU A 47 2.34 -11.81 5.59
CA LEU A 47 3.03 -11.26 6.74
C LEU A 47 2.11 -10.19 7.34
N ALA A 48 1.33 -10.60 8.33
CA ALA A 48 0.23 -9.81 8.88
C ALA A 48 0.69 -8.98 10.07
N TYR A 49 0.48 -7.67 9.98
CA TYR A 49 0.53 -6.78 11.11
C TYR A 49 -0.89 -6.42 11.56
N ALA A 50 -1.11 -6.26 12.86
CA ALA A 50 -2.46 -6.03 13.38
C ALA A 50 -2.46 -5.06 14.56
N TRP A 51 -3.29 -4.02 14.49
CA TRP A 51 -3.43 -3.01 15.55
C TRP A 51 -4.87 -2.53 15.69
N LYS A 52 -5.16 -1.86 16.81
CA LYS A 52 -6.45 -1.17 16.98
C LYS A 52 -6.48 0.11 16.15
N VAL A 53 -7.65 0.42 15.60
CA VAL A 53 -7.95 1.75 15.06
C VAL A 53 -8.25 2.66 16.24
N THR A 54 -7.67 3.86 16.24
CA THR A 54 -7.90 4.87 17.28
C THR A 54 -8.26 6.20 16.62
N GLY A 55 -9.09 7.01 17.29
CA GLY A 55 -9.33 8.38 16.85
C GLY A 55 -8.02 9.19 16.82
N GLU A 56 -7.95 10.18 15.93
CA GLU A 56 -6.88 11.18 16.02
C GLU A 56 -6.90 11.89 17.39
N GLY A 57 -5.72 12.14 17.95
CA GLY A 57 -5.60 12.73 19.30
C GLY A 57 -6.30 14.10 19.44
N ARG A 58 -6.56 14.49 20.69
CA ARG A 58 -7.23 15.74 21.07
C ARG A 58 -6.65 16.96 20.29
N GLY A 59 -7.52 17.78 19.69
CA GLY A 59 -7.13 19.01 18.98
C GLY A 59 -6.98 18.88 17.45
N ARG A 60 -7.27 17.72 16.86
CA ARG A 60 -7.42 17.55 15.40
C ARG A 60 -8.89 17.55 15.00
N SER A 61 -9.18 17.76 13.72
CA SER A 61 -10.54 17.95 13.17
C SER A 61 -11.50 16.78 13.37
N GLY A 62 -11.06 15.64 13.94
CA GLY A 62 -11.89 14.47 14.23
C GLY A 62 -12.31 13.66 12.99
N ASN A 63 -11.83 14.05 11.81
CA ASN A 63 -12.24 13.45 10.54
C ASN A 63 -11.42 12.22 10.14
N ASN A 64 -10.33 11.95 10.86
CA ASN A 64 -9.42 10.83 10.56
C ASN A 64 -9.24 9.93 11.78
N TYR A 65 -9.05 8.66 11.48
CA TYR A 65 -8.62 7.63 12.41
C TYR A 65 -7.21 7.20 12.06
N ARG A 66 -6.55 6.52 13.00
CA ARG A 66 -5.19 6.04 12.81
C ARG A 66 -5.01 4.61 13.27
N ILE A 67 -4.29 3.85 12.47
CA ILE A 67 -3.68 2.59 12.85
C ILE A 67 -2.27 2.92 13.34
N GLN A 68 -2.03 2.80 14.65
CA GLN A 68 -0.73 3.11 15.23
C GLN A 68 0.26 1.99 14.91
N THR A 69 1.13 2.20 13.91
CA THR A 69 2.16 1.22 13.51
C THR A 69 3.43 1.32 14.35
N THR A 70 3.35 2.04 15.47
CA THR A 70 4.47 2.27 16.38
C THR A 70 4.78 0.99 17.15
N ARG A 71 6.08 0.65 17.31
CA ARG A 71 6.60 -0.42 18.19
C ARG A 71 6.52 -1.87 17.69
N SER A 72 6.37 -2.13 16.39
CA SER A 72 6.48 -3.51 15.87
C SER A 72 7.92 -4.04 15.95
N HIS A 73 8.89 -3.18 15.60
CA HIS A 73 10.33 -3.38 15.73
C HIS A 73 11.01 -2.05 15.37
N GLU A 74 12.34 -1.97 15.51
CA GLU A 74 13.11 -0.85 14.98
C GLU A 74 13.13 -0.91 13.43
N GLY A 75 13.00 0.25 12.77
CA GLY A 75 13.12 0.35 11.31
C GLY A 75 11.80 0.24 10.53
N ASP A 76 11.95 -0.01 9.23
CA ASP A 76 10.87 -0.19 8.24
C ASP A 76 10.16 -1.54 8.42
N LEU A 77 8.86 -1.62 8.11
CA LEU A 77 8.09 -2.87 8.18
C LEU A 77 8.82 -4.01 7.45
N LEU A 78 8.92 -5.17 8.09
CA LEU A 78 9.47 -6.38 7.49
C LEU A 78 8.74 -6.76 6.21
N MET A 79 9.52 -7.19 5.22
CA MET A 79 9.06 -7.74 3.95
C MET A 79 9.74 -9.10 3.76
N GLU A 80 8.97 -10.12 3.42
CA GLU A 80 9.48 -11.47 3.18
C GLU A 80 9.17 -11.92 1.76
N SER A 81 10.16 -12.50 1.08
CA SER A 81 9.96 -13.05 -0.27
C SER A 81 8.87 -14.12 -0.24
N GLY A 82 7.95 -14.05 -1.21
CA GLY A 82 6.83 -14.99 -1.32
C GLY A 82 5.66 -14.72 -0.37
N ARG A 83 5.73 -13.70 0.51
CA ARG A 83 4.65 -13.29 1.40
C ARG A 83 4.18 -11.88 1.10
N GLN A 84 2.87 -11.65 1.14
CA GLN A 84 2.32 -10.30 1.06
C GLN A 84 2.27 -9.67 2.45
N THR A 85 2.98 -8.55 2.62
CA THR A 85 2.91 -7.78 3.85
C THR A 85 1.67 -6.90 3.87
N VAL A 86 0.80 -7.13 4.87
CA VAL A 86 -0.46 -6.39 5.02
C VAL A 86 -0.59 -5.93 6.46
N GLY A 87 -0.99 -4.67 6.64
CA GLY A 87 -1.35 -4.15 7.96
C GLY A 87 -2.85 -4.09 8.13
N PHE A 88 -3.33 -4.54 9.28
CA PHE A 88 -4.73 -4.56 9.65
C PHE A 88 -5.02 -3.61 10.82
N GLY A 89 -6.16 -2.95 10.75
CA GLY A 89 -6.77 -2.13 11.80
C GLY A 89 -8.13 -2.71 12.20
N LEU A 90 -8.46 -2.69 13.50
CA LEU A 90 -9.81 -2.99 13.97
C LEU A 90 -10.49 -1.75 14.55
N ASP A 91 -11.62 -1.36 13.97
CA ASP A 91 -12.61 -0.47 14.59
C ASP A 91 -13.75 -1.32 15.14
N ALA A 92 -13.68 -1.63 16.44
CA ALA A 92 -14.64 -2.50 17.10
C ALA A 92 -16.02 -1.85 17.24
N ASP A 93 -16.10 -0.52 17.33
CA ASP A 93 -17.36 0.19 17.53
C ASP A 93 -18.24 0.10 16.28
N ARG A 94 -17.62 0.02 15.09
CA ARG A 94 -18.29 -0.16 13.80
C ARG A 94 -18.30 -1.59 13.29
N GLU A 95 -17.65 -2.51 13.99
CA GLU A 95 -17.37 -3.87 13.50
C GLU A 95 -16.67 -3.90 12.13
N VAL A 96 -15.71 -2.99 11.94
CA VAL A 96 -14.96 -2.80 10.68
C VAL A 96 -13.51 -3.23 10.85
N ILE A 97 -13.03 -4.02 9.89
CA ILE A 97 -11.61 -4.33 9.66
C ILE A 97 -11.12 -3.40 8.56
N VAL A 98 -9.98 -2.76 8.80
CA VAL A 98 -9.27 -1.96 7.81
C VAL A 98 -8.00 -2.70 7.40
N ALA A 99 -7.60 -2.61 6.14
CA ALA A 99 -6.31 -3.06 5.67
C ALA A 99 -5.55 -1.97 4.90
N PHE A 100 -4.23 -2.06 4.90
CA PHE A 100 -3.36 -1.26 4.04
C PHE A 100 -2.20 -2.10 3.50
N ASP A 101 -1.74 -1.73 2.30
CA ASP A 101 -0.60 -2.39 1.65
C ASP A 101 0.68 -2.06 2.44
N GLY A 102 1.25 -3.08 3.08
CA GLY A 102 2.48 -2.95 3.86
C GLY A 102 3.65 -2.49 2.99
N TRP A 103 3.66 -2.79 1.68
CA TRP A 103 4.68 -2.27 0.77
C TRP A 103 4.63 -0.76 0.66
N THR A 104 3.45 -0.18 0.38
CA THR A 104 3.27 1.27 0.26
C THR A 104 3.59 1.99 1.57
N LYS A 105 3.34 1.33 2.71
CA LYS A 105 3.56 1.86 4.06
C LYS A 105 4.79 1.31 4.76
N ARG A 106 5.71 0.67 4.02
CA ARG A 106 6.92 0.02 4.56
C ARG A 106 7.79 0.97 5.37
N ALA A 107 7.77 2.23 4.96
CA ALA A 107 8.49 3.32 5.58
C ALA A 107 7.90 3.70 6.94
N THR A 108 8.43 3.14 8.03
CA THR A 108 8.01 3.46 9.39
C THR A 108 9.06 4.31 10.10
N GLY A 109 8.59 5.37 10.77
CA GLY A 109 9.41 6.20 11.65
C GLY A 109 9.15 5.85 13.12
N ARG A 110 9.87 6.52 14.05
CA ARG A 110 9.72 6.31 15.50
C ARG A 110 8.29 6.46 16.03
N SER A 111 7.43 7.21 15.33
CA SER A 111 6.02 7.42 15.66
C SER A 111 5.15 7.36 14.41
N SER A 112 5.29 6.32 13.59
CA SER A 112 4.45 6.14 12.40
C SER A 112 3.03 5.72 12.74
N SER A 113 2.10 6.21 11.92
CA SER A 113 0.71 5.77 11.88
C SER A 113 0.20 5.83 10.45
N VAL A 114 -0.70 4.90 10.11
CA VAL A 114 -1.46 4.95 8.85
C VAL A 114 -2.78 5.64 9.14
N HIS A 115 -3.08 6.69 8.39
CA HIS A 115 -4.34 7.43 8.53
C HIS A 115 -5.40 6.80 7.64
N ILE A 116 -6.60 6.68 8.19
CA ILE A 116 -7.79 6.17 7.51
C ILE A 116 -8.89 7.22 7.71
N GLU A 117 -9.57 7.57 6.64
CA GLU A 117 -10.64 8.57 6.69
C GLU A 117 -11.86 8.01 7.42
N ARG A 118 -12.52 8.83 8.24
CA ARG A 118 -13.79 8.44 8.88
C ARG A 118 -14.82 8.00 7.85
N ALA A 119 -14.89 8.71 6.72
CA ALA A 119 -15.82 8.39 5.63
C ALA A 119 -15.62 6.97 5.08
N THR A 120 -14.37 6.48 5.02
CA THR A 120 -14.07 5.10 4.62
C THR A 120 -14.61 4.10 5.64
N LEU A 121 -14.49 4.37 6.94
CA LEU A 121 -15.02 3.48 7.98
C LEU A 121 -16.55 3.45 7.99
N ASP A 122 -17.17 4.63 7.90
CA ASP A 122 -18.62 4.77 7.89
C ASP A 122 -19.23 4.14 6.61
N ALA A 123 -18.57 4.29 5.45
CA ALA A 123 -18.98 3.64 4.20
C ALA A 123 -18.84 2.12 4.29
N ALA A 124 -17.70 1.59 4.76
CA ALA A 124 -17.55 0.13 4.94
C ALA A 124 -18.59 -0.45 5.89
N ALA A 125 -18.90 0.24 6.99
CA ALA A 125 -19.92 -0.20 7.94
C ALA A 125 -21.33 -0.27 7.30
N THR A 126 -21.61 0.60 6.33
CA THR A 126 -22.90 0.67 5.63
C THR A 126 -22.96 -0.32 4.46
N ASP A 127 -21.93 -0.33 3.62
CA ASP A 127 -21.91 -0.99 2.31
C ASP A 127 -21.21 -2.36 2.36
N GLY A 128 -20.64 -2.73 3.51
CA GLY A 128 -19.94 -3.99 3.71
C GLY A 128 -18.46 -3.96 3.31
N TYR A 129 -18.11 -3.22 2.24
CA TYR A 129 -16.76 -3.07 1.71
C TYR A 129 -16.53 -1.70 1.07
N VAL A 130 -15.33 -1.14 1.24
CA VAL A 130 -14.90 0.04 0.49
C VAL A 130 -13.38 0.05 0.30
N GLU A 131 -12.93 0.59 -0.83
CA GLU A 131 -11.53 0.96 -1.06
C GLU A 131 -11.34 2.46 -0.87
N GLN A 132 -10.28 2.86 -0.17
CA GLN A 132 -9.95 4.27 -0.04
C GLN A 132 -9.12 4.72 -1.24
N GLU A 133 -9.58 5.76 -1.92
CA GLU A 133 -8.80 6.46 -2.93
C GLU A 133 -7.74 7.37 -2.27
N PRO A 134 -6.60 7.62 -2.94
CA PRO A 134 -6.24 7.10 -4.25
C PRO A 134 -5.73 5.65 -4.21
N ARG A 135 -5.99 4.85 -5.27
CA ARG A 135 -5.56 3.44 -5.35
C ARG A 135 -4.09 3.18 -5.02
N TRP A 136 -3.20 4.12 -5.35
CA TRP A 136 -1.77 3.98 -5.04
C TRP A 136 -1.46 4.09 -3.55
N ASP A 137 -2.34 4.72 -2.77
CA ASP A 137 -2.31 4.78 -1.30
C ASP A 137 -3.11 3.60 -0.71
N SER A 138 -2.97 2.44 -1.34
CA SER A 138 -3.80 1.25 -1.23
C SER A 138 -4.25 0.91 0.19
N ARG A 139 -5.55 1.15 0.45
CA ARG A 139 -6.27 0.84 1.68
C ARG A 139 -7.67 0.35 1.35
N ALA A 140 -8.20 -0.52 2.19
CA ALA A 140 -9.57 -0.98 2.11
C ALA A 140 -10.15 -1.18 3.51
N ALA A 141 -11.47 -1.23 3.62
CA ALA A 141 -12.17 -1.56 4.83
C ALA A 141 -13.37 -2.48 4.54
N VAL A 142 -13.62 -3.43 5.43
CA VAL A 142 -14.72 -4.40 5.36
C VAL A 142 -15.39 -4.55 6.72
N THR A 143 -16.66 -4.95 6.75
CA THR A 143 -17.26 -5.46 7.99
C THR A 143 -16.77 -6.88 8.28
N TYR A 144 -17.01 -7.39 9.50
CA TYR A 144 -16.62 -8.75 9.90
C TYR A 144 -17.27 -9.87 9.06
N GLY A 145 -18.30 -9.57 8.29
CA GLY A 145 -18.96 -10.53 7.37
C GLY A 145 -18.33 -10.60 5.98
N HIS A 146 -17.51 -9.61 5.60
CA HIS A 146 -17.02 -9.41 4.24
C HIS A 146 -15.49 -9.64 4.15
N GLY A 147 -15.01 -10.69 4.83
CA GLY A 147 -13.58 -11.03 4.81
C GLY A 147 -13.06 -11.48 3.44
N GLU A 148 -13.95 -11.95 2.56
CA GLU A 148 -13.58 -12.40 1.21
C GLU A 148 -13.12 -11.25 0.32
N GLU A 149 -13.81 -10.12 0.40
CA GLU A 149 -13.52 -8.88 -0.33
C GLU A 149 -12.12 -8.37 0.04
N LEU A 150 -11.76 -8.47 1.33
CA LEU A 150 -10.42 -8.09 1.79
C LEU A 150 -9.34 -9.02 1.22
N LEU A 151 -9.59 -10.32 1.10
CA LEU A 151 -8.65 -11.26 0.49
C LEU A 151 -8.51 -11.04 -1.02
N ALA A 152 -9.61 -10.73 -1.72
CA ALA A 152 -9.56 -10.31 -3.12
C ALA A 152 -8.74 -9.03 -3.29
N TRP A 153 -8.95 -8.04 -2.43
CA TRP A 153 -8.17 -6.80 -2.41
C TRP A 153 -6.68 -7.07 -2.15
N ILE A 154 -6.35 -7.92 -1.17
CA ILE A 154 -4.96 -8.36 -0.87
C ILE A 154 -4.33 -9.01 -2.11
N SER A 155 -5.05 -9.91 -2.79
CA SER A 155 -4.61 -10.53 -4.04
C SER A 155 -4.29 -9.51 -5.12
N ASN A 156 -5.19 -8.54 -5.30
CA ASN A 156 -5.05 -7.47 -6.29
C ASN A 156 -3.82 -6.61 -6.02
N GLN A 157 -3.35 -6.54 -4.77
CA GLN A 157 -2.10 -5.85 -4.48
C GLN A 157 -0.92 -6.49 -5.20
N SER A 158 -0.90 -7.79 -5.49
CA SER A 158 0.21 -8.41 -6.24
C SER A 158 0.10 -8.29 -7.75
N ALA A 159 -1.00 -7.76 -8.30
CA ALA A 159 -1.13 -7.55 -9.74
C ALA A 159 -0.08 -6.54 -10.23
N THR A 160 0.38 -6.69 -11.47
CA THR A 160 1.28 -5.73 -12.12
C THR A 160 0.60 -4.37 -12.25
N ARG A 161 1.26 -3.32 -11.77
CA ARG A 161 0.72 -1.95 -11.70
C ARG A 161 1.32 -1.07 -12.80
N MET A 162 0.66 0.05 -13.06
CA MET A 162 1.22 1.15 -13.83
C MET A 162 1.01 2.46 -13.07
N ALA A 163 2.05 3.29 -12.97
CA ALA A 163 1.95 4.60 -12.34
C ALA A 163 2.62 5.69 -13.18
N ALA A 164 2.07 6.91 -13.11
CA ALA A 164 2.75 8.10 -13.58
C ALA A 164 3.77 8.56 -12.53
N VAL A 165 5.04 8.65 -12.92
CA VAL A 165 6.13 9.08 -12.04
C VAL A 165 6.64 10.44 -12.49
N GLN A 166 6.74 11.38 -11.56
CA GLN A 166 7.36 12.69 -11.76
C GLN A 166 8.82 12.60 -11.32
N PRO A 167 9.78 12.42 -12.25
CA PRO A 167 11.18 12.26 -11.88
C PRO A 167 11.77 13.57 -11.34
N LEU A 168 12.64 13.45 -10.33
CA LEU A 168 13.63 14.48 -10.00
C LEU A 168 14.76 14.49 -11.04
N HIS A 169 15.17 13.30 -11.46
CA HIS A 169 16.22 13.07 -12.44
C HIS A 169 15.92 11.80 -13.22
N CYS A 170 16.25 11.78 -14.51
CA CYS A 170 16.20 10.57 -15.30
C CYS A 170 17.40 10.50 -16.26
N GLN A 171 17.89 9.28 -16.48
CA GLN A 171 18.89 8.97 -17.50
C GLN A 171 18.31 7.88 -18.38
N ILE A 172 18.14 8.17 -19.66
CA ILE A 172 17.58 7.23 -20.64
C ILE A 172 18.69 6.91 -21.64
N SER A 173 18.90 5.62 -21.88
CA SER A 173 19.83 5.10 -22.89
C SER A 173 19.14 3.94 -23.59
N GLU A 174 18.68 4.18 -24.83
CA GLU A 174 17.97 3.20 -25.65
C GLU A 174 16.86 2.48 -24.87
N ASP A 175 17.07 1.22 -24.53
CA ASP A 175 16.10 0.35 -23.85
C ASP A 175 16.27 0.31 -22.32
N ARG A 176 17.07 1.21 -21.74
CA ARG A 176 17.26 1.33 -20.30
C ARG A 176 16.97 2.73 -19.80
N ALA A 177 16.42 2.80 -18.60
CA ALA A 177 16.27 4.05 -17.88
C ALA A 177 16.66 3.90 -16.41
N LYS A 178 17.28 4.93 -15.86
CA LYS A 178 17.44 5.13 -14.42
C LYS A 178 16.59 6.33 -14.03
N VAL A 179 15.58 6.12 -13.19
CA VAL A 179 14.58 7.13 -12.82
C VAL A 179 14.67 7.38 -11.33
N ILE A 180 14.92 8.63 -10.92
CA ILE A 180 14.97 9.02 -9.52
C ILE A 180 13.75 9.89 -9.21
N ALA A 181 12.96 9.53 -8.20
CA ALA A 181 11.77 10.26 -7.79
C ALA A 181 11.76 10.56 -6.28
N ASP A 182 11.15 11.68 -5.89
CA ASP A 182 10.83 11.98 -4.49
C ASP A 182 9.48 11.33 -4.16
N LEU A 183 9.44 10.45 -3.15
CA LEU A 183 8.21 9.77 -2.75
C LEU A 183 7.16 10.72 -2.17
N TRP A 184 7.55 11.94 -1.79
CA TRP A 184 6.61 12.98 -1.36
C TRP A 184 5.95 13.68 -2.55
N ASN A 185 6.73 14.07 -3.54
CA ASN A 185 6.24 14.84 -4.69
C ASN A 185 5.67 13.93 -5.80
N SER A 186 6.10 12.67 -5.85
CA SER A 186 5.61 11.65 -6.75
C SER A 186 5.11 10.45 -5.94
N ALA A 187 4.06 10.67 -5.16
CA ALA A 187 3.50 9.66 -4.26
C ALA A 187 3.16 8.31 -4.93
N PRO A 188 2.66 8.25 -6.19
CA PRO A 188 2.45 6.98 -6.89
C PRO A 188 3.73 6.12 -7.05
N ALA A 189 4.92 6.74 -7.04
CA ALA A 189 6.18 6.00 -7.09
C ALA A 189 6.39 5.09 -5.87
N ALA A 190 5.81 5.42 -4.71
CA ALA A 190 5.93 4.59 -3.50
C ALA A 190 5.24 3.22 -3.63
N TRP A 191 4.29 3.12 -4.56
CA TRP A 191 3.46 1.94 -4.80
C TRP A 191 4.11 0.93 -5.75
N LEU A 192 5.07 1.35 -6.57
CA LEU A 192 5.71 0.49 -7.57
C LEU A 192 6.62 -0.57 -6.93
N ARG A 193 6.63 -1.75 -7.54
CA ARG A 193 7.43 -2.93 -7.22
C ARG A 193 8.21 -3.41 -8.46
N ARG A 194 9.15 -4.33 -8.25
CA ARG A 194 9.81 -5.03 -9.36
C ARG A 194 8.75 -5.72 -10.22
N GLY A 195 8.84 -5.54 -11.54
CA GLY A 195 7.89 -6.05 -12.53
C GLY A 195 6.79 -5.05 -12.92
N ASP A 196 6.50 -4.06 -12.06
CA ASP A 196 5.55 -2.99 -12.36
C ASP A 196 6.05 -2.08 -13.47
N ARG A 197 5.16 -1.21 -13.93
CA ARG A 197 5.39 -0.32 -15.06
C ARG A 197 5.27 1.13 -14.61
N LEU A 198 6.03 2.00 -15.25
CA LEU A 198 5.92 3.43 -15.07
C LEU A 198 5.98 4.17 -16.40
N VAL A 199 5.40 5.36 -16.41
CA VAL A 199 5.58 6.39 -17.43
C VAL A 199 6.13 7.64 -16.78
N LEU A 200 6.93 8.42 -17.50
CA LEU A 200 7.46 9.67 -16.99
C LEU A 200 6.50 10.80 -17.30
N ALA A 201 6.04 11.50 -16.27
CA ALA A 201 5.17 12.65 -16.36
C ALA A 201 5.89 13.92 -15.91
N ASN A 202 5.52 15.07 -16.50
CA ASN A 202 5.94 16.36 -15.97
C ASN A 202 5.39 16.57 -14.54
N ARG A 203 5.88 17.62 -13.88
CA ARG A 203 5.53 17.92 -12.48
C ARG A 203 4.03 18.16 -12.29
N GLU A 204 3.38 18.72 -13.30
CA GLU A 204 1.95 19.03 -13.33
C GLU A 204 1.10 17.78 -13.58
N GLY A 205 1.69 16.67 -14.04
CA GLY A 205 0.98 15.45 -14.40
C GLY A 205 0.12 15.58 -15.66
N SER A 206 0.39 16.58 -16.51
CA SER A 206 -0.39 16.91 -17.70
C SER A 206 0.23 16.44 -19.01
N ALA A 207 1.53 16.14 -19.03
CA ALA A 207 2.26 15.74 -20.23
C ALA A 207 3.27 14.63 -19.93
N LEU A 208 3.49 13.75 -20.91
CA LEU A 208 4.54 12.75 -20.87
C LEU A 208 5.91 13.40 -21.14
N LEU A 209 6.91 13.08 -20.34
CA LEU A 209 8.30 13.49 -20.61
C LEU A 209 8.94 12.62 -21.68
N ASP A 210 8.48 11.38 -21.79
CA ASP A 210 8.83 10.45 -22.84
C ASP A 210 7.66 9.49 -23.09
N ARG A 211 7.56 8.95 -24.31
CA ARG A 211 6.44 8.06 -24.68
C ARG A 211 6.67 6.60 -24.33
N ALA A 212 7.79 6.20 -23.75
CA ALA A 212 8.04 4.82 -23.39
C ALA A 212 7.28 4.42 -22.11
N VAL A 213 6.89 3.15 -22.07
CA VAL A 213 6.48 2.47 -20.85
C VAL A 213 7.70 1.72 -20.35
N TRP A 214 8.08 1.98 -19.10
CA TRP A 214 9.27 1.45 -18.47
C TRP A 214 8.88 0.37 -17.47
N GLN A 215 9.39 -0.85 -17.63
CA GLN A 215 9.24 -1.91 -16.62
C GLN A 215 10.35 -1.78 -15.58
N VAL A 216 9.96 -1.78 -14.31
CA VAL A 216 10.86 -1.74 -13.15
C VAL A 216 11.56 -3.09 -13.00
N LEU A 217 12.88 -3.07 -13.07
CA LEU A 217 13.73 -4.23 -12.84
C LEU A 217 14.25 -4.28 -11.40
N ASP A 218 14.55 -3.12 -10.85
CA ASP A 218 15.13 -2.98 -9.52
C ASP A 218 14.74 -1.64 -8.86
N ILE A 219 14.73 -1.62 -7.53
CA ILE A 219 14.28 -0.50 -6.70
C ILE A 219 15.27 -0.28 -5.55
N GLU A 220 15.82 0.93 -5.48
CA GLU A 220 16.64 1.37 -4.36
C GLU A 220 15.97 2.57 -3.67
N VAL A 221 15.74 2.50 -2.35
CA VAL A 221 15.17 3.59 -1.57
C VAL A 221 16.26 4.18 -0.67
N ARG A 222 16.42 5.51 -0.70
CA ARG A 222 17.35 6.24 0.16
C ARG A 222 16.61 7.29 0.98
N THR A 223 16.96 7.37 2.26
CA THR A 223 16.51 8.46 3.13
C THR A 223 17.49 9.63 3.02
N VAL A 224 16.99 10.78 2.61
CA VAL A 224 17.73 12.04 2.55
C VAL A 224 17.33 12.87 3.75
N THR A 225 18.22 12.93 4.74
CA THR A 225 18.06 13.77 5.93
C THR A 225 18.77 15.10 5.68
N LYS A 226 18.07 16.22 5.85
CA LYS A 226 18.65 17.57 5.87
C LYS A 226 18.33 18.21 7.20
N GLU A 227 19.30 18.91 7.79
CA GLU A 227 19.12 19.60 9.06
C GLU A 227 17.92 20.58 9.00
N GLY A 228 17.09 20.57 10.05
CA GLY A 228 15.88 21.39 10.13
C GLY A 228 14.72 20.98 9.20
N ARG A 229 14.80 19.85 8.49
CA ARG A 229 13.72 19.34 7.63
C ARG A 229 13.32 17.91 7.98
N ASN A 230 12.04 17.60 7.77
CA ASN A 230 11.55 16.22 7.84
C ASN A 230 12.32 15.35 6.83
N PRO A 231 12.75 14.14 7.22
CA PRO A 231 13.44 13.22 6.32
C PRO A 231 12.62 13.00 5.06
N ARG A 232 13.22 13.19 3.88
CA ARG A 232 12.61 12.84 2.60
C ARG A 232 13.15 11.50 2.13
N ARG A 233 12.35 10.78 1.34
CA ARG A 233 12.78 9.52 0.73
C ARG A 233 12.80 9.69 -0.77
N THR A 234 13.94 9.34 -1.37
CA THR A 234 14.05 9.20 -2.81
C THR A 234 14.04 7.72 -3.17
N VAL A 235 13.44 7.41 -4.30
CA VAL A 235 13.48 6.08 -4.90
C VAL A 235 14.20 6.18 -6.23
N THR A 236 15.06 5.19 -6.48
CA THR A 236 15.73 4.99 -7.76
C THR A 236 15.17 3.71 -8.37
N PHE A 237 14.59 3.84 -9.56
CA PHE A 237 14.17 2.71 -10.37
C PHE A 237 15.23 2.47 -11.44
N THR A 238 15.65 1.21 -11.55
CA THR A 238 16.34 0.72 -12.75
C THR A 238 15.30 0.05 -13.63
N CYS A 239 15.16 0.50 -14.87
CA CYS A 239 14.09 0.09 -15.76
C CYS A 239 14.62 -0.42 -17.10
N ARG A 240 13.80 -1.26 -17.75
CA ARG A 240 13.91 -1.54 -19.19
C ARG A 240 12.69 -1.02 -19.94
N ARG A 241 12.87 -0.70 -21.21
CA ARG A 241 11.74 -0.36 -22.09
C ARG A 241 10.84 -1.60 -22.22
N TYR A 242 9.54 -1.39 -22.03
CA TYR A 242 8.51 -2.42 -22.11
C TYR A 242 7.57 -2.17 -23.30
N GLY A 243 7.26 -0.91 -23.58
CA GLY A 243 6.35 -0.54 -24.66
C GLY A 243 6.34 0.97 -24.89
N ARG A 244 5.29 1.46 -25.54
CA ARG A 244 5.12 2.87 -25.86
C ARG A 244 3.66 3.29 -25.69
N VAL A 245 3.45 4.50 -25.19
CA VAL A 245 2.16 5.18 -25.17
C VAL A 245 1.91 5.81 -26.55
N THR A 246 0.77 5.50 -27.14
CA THR A 246 0.37 5.97 -28.49
C THR A 246 -0.73 7.02 -28.49
N THR A 247 -1.28 7.37 -27.32
CA THR A 247 -2.37 8.35 -27.22
C THR A 247 -1.90 9.78 -27.51
N ASP A 248 -2.79 10.58 -28.07
CA ASP A 248 -2.61 12.04 -28.20
C ASP A 248 -3.25 12.80 -27.04
N HIS A 249 -4.00 12.10 -26.17
CA HIS A 249 -4.66 12.66 -24.99
C HIS A 249 -3.86 12.39 -23.71
N GLU A 250 -2.61 12.85 -23.65
CA GLU A 250 -1.65 12.53 -22.58
C GLU A 250 -2.18 12.88 -21.18
N ALA A 251 -2.82 14.05 -21.02
CA ALA A 251 -3.40 14.46 -19.74
C ALA A 251 -4.49 13.51 -19.23
N THR A 252 -5.34 12.98 -20.13
CA THR A 252 -6.40 12.03 -19.76
C THR A 252 -5.80 10.68 -19.40
N PHE A 253 -4.82 10.23 -20.17
CA PHE A 253 -4.07 9.00 -19.86
C PHE A 253 -3.38 9.08 -18.49
N LEU A 254 -2.67 10.18 -18.21
CA LEU A 254 -2.00 10.40 -16.93
C LEU A 254 -3.00 10.57 -15.76
N ALA A 255 -4.14 11.22 -15.99
CA ALA A 255 -5.22 11.30 -15.01
C ALA A 255 -5.71 9.90 -14.61
N GLY A 256 -5.92 9.00 -15.57
CA GLY A 256 -6.29 7.60 -15.31
C GLY A 256 -5.27 6.81 -14.50
N LEU A 257 -4.00 7.24 -14.49
CA LEU A 257 -2.93 6.65 -13.67
C LEU A 257 -2.78 7.31 -12.29
N THR A 258 -3.41 8.48 -12.06
CA THR A 258 -3.18 9.31 -10.86
C THR A 258 -4.43 9.58 -10.03
N LYS A 259 -5.64 9.57 -10.62
CA LYS A 259 -6.93 9.89 -9.99
C LYS A 259 -8.08 9.02 -10.49
N ARG A 260 -8.96 8.65 -9.54
CA ARG A 260 -10.43 8.50 -9.61
C ARG A 260 -11.05 8.01 -10.92
N ALA A 261 -11.55 6.78 -10.93
CA ALA A 261 -12.79 6.52 -11.64
C ALA A 261 -13.95 6.97 -10.74
N THR A 262 -14.46 8.18 -10.94
CA THR A 262 -15.85 8.51 -10.58
C THR A 262 -16.71 8.08 -11.76
N THR A 263 -17.30 6.90 -11.66
CA THR A 263 -18.63 6.67 -12.26
C THR A 263 -19.67 7.17 -11.27
#